data_AF-A0A0S8AX38-F1
#
_entry.id   AF-A0A0S8AX38-F1
#
_cell.length_a   1.000
_cell.length_b   1.000
_cell.length_c   1.000
_cell.angle_alpha   90.00
_cell.angle_beta   90.00
_cell.angle_gamma   90.00
#
_symmetry.space_group_name_H-M   'P 1'
#
loop_
_entity.id
_entity.type
_entity.pdbx_description
1 polymer ?
#
loop_
_entity_poly.entity_id
_entity_poly.type
_entity_poly.pdbx_seq_one_letter_code
_entity_poly.pdbx_strand_id
1 'polypeptide(L)' 'MREPQPNSIQLKDYAPPAFLVESVELDVDIRADDAVVRAVLALRRNPLAAAARAPLVLDGEALELLSI' A
#
# COMPACT_ATOMS: atom_id res chain seq x y z
N MET A 1 1.92 19.24 15.30
CA MET A 1 2.19 18.39 14.12
C MET A 1 1.49 19.05 12.95
N ARG A 2 2.20 19.43 11.88
CA ARG A 2 1.61 20.12 10.73
C ARG A 2 1.08 19.03 9.80
N GLU A 3 -0.24 18.93 9.66
CA GLU A 3 -0.84 18.01 8.68
C GLU A 3 -0.24 18.34 7.30
N PRO A 4 0.28 17.35 6.56
CA PRO A 4 0.74 17.59 5.20
C PRO A 4 -0.44 18.14 4.41
N GLN A 5 -0.27 19.33 3.80
CA GLN A 5 -1.29 19.87 2.93
C GLN A 5 -1.50 18.86 1.79
N PRO A 6 -2.75 18.45 1.51
CA PRO A 6 -3.01 17.51 0.42
C PRO A 6 -2.51 18.13 -0.88
N ASN A 7 -1.51 17.49 -1.48
CA ASN A 7 -1.02 17.90 -2.79
C ASN A 7 -2.11 17.62 -3.81
N SER A 8 -2.39 18.61 -4.66
CA SER A 8 -3.39 18.44 -5.73
C SER A 8 -2.92 17.36 -6.71
N ILE A 9 -3.67 16.26 -6.79
CA ILE A 9 -3.38 15.16 -7.71
C ILE A 9 -3.96 15.52 -9.08
N GLN A 10 -3.10 15.58 -10.10
CA GLN A 10 -3.52 15.93 -11.46
C GLN A 10 -3.64 14.67 -12.32
N LEU A 11 -4.71 14.57 -13.10
CA LEU A 11 -4.95 13.44 -14.01
C LEU A 11 -3.78 13.20 -14.98
N LYS A 12 -3.10 14.28 -15.41
CA LYS A 12 -1.97 14.23 -16.35
C LYS A 12 -0.72 13.54 -15.77
N ASP A 13 -0.61 13.47 -14.45
CA ASP A 13 0.52 12.89 -13.74
C ASP A 13 0.26 11.41 -13.36
N TYR A 14 -0.86 10.84 -13.84
CA TYR A 14 -1.17 9.43 -13.64
C TYR A 14 -0.12 8.54 -14.30
N ALA A 15 0.43 7.59 -13.53
CA ALA A 15 1.34 6.57 -14.00
C ALA A 15 0.87 5.18 -13.53
N PRO A 16 1.04 4.13 -14.36
CA PRO A 16 0.80 2.76 -13.91
C PRO A 16 1.64 2.42 -12.67
N PRO A 17 1.08 1.72 -11.67
CA PRO A 17 1.80 1.38 -10.45
C PRO A 17 2.95 0.41 -10.76
N ALA A 18 4.02 0.46 -9.95
CA ALA A 18 5.20 -0.39 -10.13
C ALA A 18 4.91 -1.89 -9.89
N PHE A 19 3.99 -2.18 -8.98
CA PHE A 19 3.58 -3.53 -8.61
C PHE A 19 2.08 -3.69 -8.80
N LEU A 20 1.65 -4.90 -9.15
CA LEU A 20 0.26 -5.31 -9.18
C LEU A 20 0.05 -6.32 -8.07
N VAL A 21 -1.07 -6.16 -7.36
CA VAL A 21 -1.52 -7.10 -6.34
C VAL A 21 -2.43 -8.12 -7.02
N GLU A 22 -2.03 -9.38 -7.00
CA GLU A 22 -2.81 -10.47 -7.62
C GLU A 22 -3.85 -11.03 -6.65
N SER A 23 -3.45 -11.23 -5.39
CA SER A 23 -4.33 -11.67 -4.33
C SER A 23 -3.91 -11.05 -2.99
N VAL A 24 -4.90 -10.95 -2.11
CA VAL A 24 -4.74 -10.48 -0.73
C VAL A 24 -5.41 -11.51 0.16
N GLU A 25 -4.63 -12.12 1.03
CA GLU A 25 -5.16 -12.90 2.16
C GLU A 25 -5.14 -12.00 3.39
N LEU A 26 -6.32 -11.81 3.98
CA LEU A 26 -6.51 -10.92 5.11
C LEU A 26 -7.11 -11.71 6.27
N ASP A 27 -6.40 -11.70 7.39
CA ASP A 27 -6.89 -12.19 8.67
C ASP A 27 -7.04 -10.98 9.59
N VAL A 28 -8.26 -10.75 10.07
CA VAL A 28 -8.63 -9.61 10.91
C VAL A 28 -9.18 -10.14 12.23
N ASP A 29 -8.38 -10.01 13.28
CA ASP A 29 -8.76 -10.30 14.65
C ASP A 29 -9.34 -9.02 15.29
N ILE A 30 -10.66 -8.96 15.39
CA ILE A 30 -11.40 -7.80 15.90
C ILE A 30 -11.50 -7.90 17.43
N ARG A 31 -11.01 -6.87 18.13
CA ARG A 31 -11.05 -6.76 19.59
C ARG A 31 -11.86 -5.55 20.01
N ALA A 32 -12.00 -5.35 21.33
CA ALA A 32 -12.82 -4.27 21.87
C ALA A 32 -12.21 -2.88 21.59
N ASP A 33 -10.89 -2.76 21.67
CA ASP A 33 -10.17 -1.47 21.58
C ASP A 33 -9.41 -1.32 20.25
N ASP A 34 -9.03 -2.42 19.61
CA ASP A 34 -8.19 -2.47 18.42
C ASP A 34 -8.55 -3.65 17.50
N ALA A 35 -7.89 -3.74 16.34
CA ALA A 35 -7.95 -4.91 15.49
C ALA A 35 -6.53 -5.27 15.02
N VAL A 36 -6.17 -6.55 15.16
CA VAL A 36 -4.90 -7.07 14.63
C VAL A 36 -5.14 -7.58 13.23
N VAL A 37 -4.45 -6.97 12.28
CA VAL A 37 -4.57 -7.30 10.85
C VAL A 37 -3.30 -7.99 10.38
N ARG A 38 -3.42 -9.21 9.88
CA ARG A 38 -2.37 -9.93 9.15
C ARG A 38 -2.74 -9.95 7.67
N ALA A 39 -1.84 -9.43 6.84
CA ALA A 39 -2.00 -9.40 5.39
C ALA A 39 -0.87 -10.18 4.71
N VAL A 40 -1.23 -11.07 3.79
CA VAL A 40 -0.28 -11.72 2.86
C VAL A 40 -0.65 -11.27 1.45
N LEU A 41 0.30 -10.63 0.78
CA LEU A 41 0.11 -10.03 -0.54
C LEU A 41 0.87 -10.83 -1.61
N ALA A 42 0.16 -11.37 -2.60
CA ALA A 42 0.80 -11.90 -3.80
C ALA A 42 1.05 -10.75 -4.78
N LEU A 43 2.32 -10.36 -4.94
CA LEU A 43 2.74 -9.20 -5.72
C LEU A 43 3.52 -9.63 -6.97
N ARG A 44 3.26 -8.96 -8.09
CA ARG A 44 4.12 -9.05 -9.27
C ARG A 44 4.51 -7.68 -9.79
N ARG A 45 5.64 -7.59 -10.50
CA ARG A 45 6.03 -6.36 -11.19
C ARG A 45 5.04 -6.07 -12.32
N ASN A 46 4.66 -4.80 -12.46
CA ASN A 46 3.81 -4.36 -13.55
C ASN A 46 4.65 -4.18 -14.83
N PRO A 47 4.38 -4.91 -15.93
CA PRO A 47 5.12 -4.74 -17.18
C PRO A 47 4.89 -3.36 -17.83
N LEU A 48 3.82 -2.66 -17.46
CA LEU A 48 3.50 -1.31 -17.95
C LEU A 48 4.14 -0.19 -17.10
N ALA A 49 4.85 -0.54 -16.01
CA ALA A 49 5.52 0.45 -15.19
C ALA A 49 6.73 1.02 -15.93
N ALA A 50 6.85 2.36 -15.94
CA ALA A 50 7.99 3.05 -16.54
C ALA A 50 9.32 2.68 -15.88
N ALA A 51 9.30 2.35 -14.58
CA ALA A 51 10.49 2.03 -13.79
C ALA A 51 10.52 0.55 -13.39
N ALA A 52 11.15 -0.29 -14.22
CA ALA A 52 11.26 -1.74 -13.98
C ALA A 52 11.96 -2.12 -12.65
N ARG A 53 12.77 -1.21 -12.08
CA ARG A 53 13.50 -1.39 -10.81
C ARG A 53 12.94 -0.57 -9.64
N ALA A 54 11.71 -0.06 -9.75
CA ALA A 54 11.10 0.67 -8.63
C ALA A 54 11.02 -0.22 -7.36
N PRO A 55 11.23 0.37 -6.16
CA PRO A 55 11.03 -0.31 -4.89
C PRO A 55 9.54 -0.57 -4.65
N LEU A 56 9.24 -1.57 -3.81
CA LEU A 56 7.88 -1.79 -3.32
C LEU A 56 7.55 -0.70 -2.30
N VAL A 57 6.54 0.12 -2.61
CA VAL A 57 5.99 1.13 -1.70
C VAL A 57 4.57 0.69 -1.37
N LEU A 58 4.29 0.55 -0.07
CA LEU A 58 2.97 0.24 0.45
C LEU A 58 2.48 1.42 1.27
N ASP A 59 1.27 1.89 0.98
CA ASP A 59 0.64 2.97 1.73
C ASP A 59 0.03 2.42 3.03
N GLY A 60 0.29 3.08 4.15
CA GLY A 60 -0.24 2.73 5.46
C GLY A 60 -0.44 3.96 6.33
N GLU A 61 -1.61 4.08 6.95
CA GLU A 61 -1.99 5.23 7.79
C GLU A 61 -2.55 4.74 9.13
N ALA A 62 -2.10 5.36 10.22
CA ALA A 62 -2.51 5.02 11.60
C ALA A 62 -2.33 3.52 11.96
N LEU A 63 -1.28 2.88 11.45
CA LEU A 63 -0.95 1.48 11.71
C LEU A 63 0.25 1.35 12.66
N GLU A 64 0.19 0.35 13.54
CA GLU A 64 1.34 -0.16 14.28
C GLU A 64 1.89 -1.41 13.58
N LEU A 65 3.14 -1.35 13.11
CA LEU A 65 3.77 -2.46 12.40
C LEU A 65 4.30 -3.51 13.39
N LEU A 66 3.67 -4.68 13.42
CA LEU A 66 4.08 -5.79 14.30
C LEU A 66 5.21 -6.65 13.70
N SER A 67 5.15 -6.97 12.41
CA SER A 67 6.14 -7.82 11.72
C SER A 67 6.07 -7.74 10.20
N ILE A 68 7.19 -7.98 9.52
CA ILE A 68 7.31 -8.21 8.06
C ILE A 68 8.18 -9.42 7.75
#